data_AF-A0A933NSH9-F1
#
_entry.id   AF-A0A933NSH9-F1
#
_cell.length_a   1.000
_cell.length_b   1.000
_cell.length_c   1.000
_cell.angle_alpha   90.00
_cell.angle_beta   90.00
_cell.angle_gamma   90.00
#
_symmetry.space_group_name_H-M   'P 1'
#
loop_
_entity.id
_entity.type
_entity.pdbx_description
1 polymer ?
#
loop_
_entity_poly.entity_id
_entity_poly.type
_entity_poly.pdbx_seq_one_letter_code
_entity_poly.pdbx_strand_id
1 'polypeptide(L)'
;MLALLIGAVLAVQPACSRDASVRLDRAAARAAAFDVKGAVAQLEAAADGPCEPVAVARVYGRGLLDANDAFLQGGSTESLAPVRAAIAALDALAAGRPGPADIARLVLRAAAAAAQSERDEMRLYLDSAVQLESLQQAAGQSGAPLVSAAEIAGDLWLQLHRYDDARRAYADAAGRLGSTLRLLSGTARAARRLMDATAACGAYRRLLEAWGARAEVPEEIAEARVYAAGCSSPSR
;
A
#
# COMPACT_ATOMS: atom_id res chain seq x y z
N MET A 1 -25.72 20.32 46.09
CA MET A 1 -25.56 19.82 44.72
C MET A 1 -24.50 20.67 44.02
N LEU A 2 -23.28 20.15 43.89
CA LEU A 2 -22.16 20.84 43.23
C LEU A 2 -22.06 20.29 41.80
N ALA A 3 -22.41 21.09 40.80
CA ALA A 3 -22.29 20.71 39.39
C ALA A 3 -20.83 20.88 38.95
N LEU A 4 -20.11 19.77 38.78
CA LEU A 4 -18.76 19.76 38.24
C LEU A 4 -18.83 19.91 36.71
N LEU A 5 -18.57 21.12 36.21
CA LEU A 5 -18.37 21.38 34.78
C LEU A 5 -16.98 20.89 34.40
N ILE A 6 -16.89 19.66 33.88
CA ILE A 6 -15.68 19.16 33.21
C ILE A 6 -15.63 19.82 31.84
N GLY A 7 -14.89 20.93 31.73
CA GLY A 7 -14.56 21.54 30.44
C GLY A 7 -13.56 20.64 29.70
N ALA A 8 -14.03 19.88 28.72
CA ALA A 8 -13.16 19.14 27.81
C ALA A 8 -12.41 20.16 26.93
N VAL A 9 -11.13 20.39 27.22
CA VAL A 9 -10.24 21.14 26.34
C VAL A 9 -9.99 20.27 25.11
N LEU A 10 -10.64 20.59 24.00
CA LEU A 10 -10.30 20.02 22.70
C LEU A 10 -8.93 20.55 22.30
N ALA A 11 -7.88 19.76 22.58
CA ALA A 11 -6.54 20.06 22.10
C ALA A 11 -6.54 20.00 20.57
N VAL A 12 -6.57 21.17 19.93
CA VAL A 12 -6.37 21.30 18.49
C VAL A 12 -4.96 20.83 18.20
N GLN A 13 -4.81 19.66 17.58
CA GLN A 13 -3.50 19.21 17.13
C GLN A 13 -2.96 20.25 16.14
N PRO A 14 -1.69 20.66 16.28
CA PRO A 14 -1.10 21.59 15.33
C PRO A 14 -1.15 20.95 13.94
N ALA A 15 -1.73 21.67 12.99
CA ALA A 15 -1.70 21.25 11.60
C ALA A 15 -0.24 21.05 11.16
N CYS A 16 0.00 20.03 10.34
CA CYS A 16 1.33 19.83 9.76
C CYS A 16 1.78 21.08 9.01
N SER A 17 3.09 21.36 9.06
CA SER A 17 3.65 22.43 8.25
C SER A 17 3.45 22.13 6.76
N ARG A 18 3.37 23.18 5.94
CA ARG A 18 3.26 23.06 4.47
C ARG A 18 4.37 22.18 3.90
N ASP A 19 5.59 22.29 4.44
CA ASP A 19 6.75 21.51 4.00
C ASP A 19 6.62 20.02 4.31
N ALA A 20 5.95 19.66 5.40
CA ALA A 20 5.65 18.28 5.75
C ALA A 20 4.60 17.70 4.78
N SER A 21 3.54 18.45 4.45
CA SER A 21 2.55 18.04 3.44
C SER A 21 3.17 17.83 2.06
N VAL A 22 3.98 18.77 1.58
CA VAL A 22 4.67 18.64 0.28
C VAL A 22 5.58 17.41 0.25
N ARG A 23 6.23 17.07 1.37
CA ARG A 23 7.05 15.86 1.48
C ARG A 23 6.22 14.60 1.42
N LEU A 24 5.09 14.57 2.12
CA LEU A 24 4.18 13.43 2.09
C LEU A 24 3.66 13.19 0.66
N ASP A 25 3.24 14.24 -0.05
CA ASP A 25 2.79 14.14 -1.44
C ASP A 25 3.87 13.59 -2.37
N ARG A 26 5.11 14.08 -2.22
CA ARG A 26 6.27 13.57 -2.98
C ARG A 26 6.57 12.11 -2.67
N ALA A 27 6.47 11.70 -1.39
CA ALA A 27 6.68 10.32 -0.99
C ALA A 27 5.57 9.41 -1.57
N ALA A 28 4.31 9.85 -1.53
CA ALA A 28 3.20 9.14 -2.15
C ALA A 28 3.39 9.00 -3.66
N ALA A 29 3.84 10.05 -4.35
CA ALA A 29 4.14 10.01 -5.78
C ALA A 29 5.26 9.01 -6.12
N ARG A 30 6.31 8.92 -5.29
CA ARG A 30 7.36 7.90 -5.42
C ARG A 30 6.82 6.48 -5.23
N ALA A 31 6.04 6.25 -4.17
CA ALA A 31 5.44 4.94 -3.90
C ALA A 31 4.49 4.48 -5.04
N ALA A 32 3.70 5.41 -5.59
CA ALA A 32 2.85 5.18 -6.75
C ALA A 32 3.65 4.85 -8.02
N ALA A 33 4.90 5.31 -8.12
CA ALA A 33 5.86 5.01 -9.17
C ALA A 33 6.80 3.84 -8.81
N PHE A 34 6.33 2.90 -7.98
CA PHE A 34 7.06 1.71 -7.53
C PHE A 34 8.26 1.95 -6.59
N ASP A 35 8.53 3.19 -6.18
CA ASP A 35 9.65 3.55 -5.32
C ASP A 35 9.22 3.73 -3.85
N VAL A 36 8.69 2.66 -3.24
CA VAL A 36 8.32 2.67 -1.80
C VAL A 36 9.56 2.88 -0.93
N LYS A 37 10.70 2.29 -1.31
CA LYS A 37 11.97 2.43 -0.60
C LYS A 37 12.46 3.89 -0.58
N GLY A 38 12.47 4.56 -1.72
CA GLY A 38 12.83 5.98 -1.81
C GLY A 38 11.80 6.89 -1.16
N ALA A 39 10.51 6.55 -1.19
CA ALA A 39 9.48 7.24 -0.42
C ALA A 39 9.78 7.22 1.08
N VAL A 40 10.10 6.05 1.64
CA VAL A 40 10.45 5.89 3.07
C VAL A 40 11.73 6.65 3.41
N ALA A 41 12.79 6.50 2.60
CA ALA A 41 14.06 7.20 2.81
C ALA A 41 13.87 8.74 2.82
N GLN A 42 13.00 9.27 1.95
CA GLN A 42 12.67 10.70 1.92
C GLN A 42 11.95 11.16 3.21
N LEU A 43 11.05 10.33 3.76
CA LEU A 43 10.34 10.64 5.00
C LEU A 43 11.24 10.49 6.25
N GLU A 44 12.26 9.63 6.19
CA GLU A 44 13.23 9.44 7.28
C GLU A 44 14.29 10.54 7.33
N ALA A 45 14.74 11.05 6.18
CA ALA A 45 15.70 12.15 6.11
C ALA A 45 15.14 13.49 6.64
N ALA A 46 13.82 13.58 6.84
CA ALA A 46 13.16 14.76 7.36
C ALA A 46 13.37 14.89 8.88
N ALA A 47 14.06 15.94 9.32
CA ALA A 47 14.20 16.31 10.74
C ALA A 47 12.95 16.99 11.33
N ASP A 48 11.79 16.82 10.71
CA ASP A 48 10.61 17.62 11.05
C ASP A 48 10.08 17.26 12.43
N GLY A 49 9.55 18.28 13.11
CA GLY A 49 8.78 18.13 14.33
C GLY A 49 7.56 17.20 14.16
N PRO A 50 6.74 17.06 15.21
CA PRO A 50 5.71 16.03 15.29
C PRO A 50 4.55 16.30 14.30
N CYS A 51 4.64 15.79 13.06
CA CYS A 51 3.53 15.69 12.11
C CYS A 51 3.05 14.24 12.03
N GLU A 52 1.86 13.97 12.57
CA GLU A 52 1.28 12.63 12.68
C GLU A 52 1.15 11.92 11.32
N PRO A 53 0.58 12.52 10.25
CA PRO A 53 0.52 11.90 8.91
C PRO A 53 1.87 11.44 8.35
N VAL A 54 2.94 12.23 8.54
CA VAL A 54 4.30 11.88 8.10
C VAL A 54 4.83 10.69 8.92
N ALA A 55 4.59 10.68 10.23
CA ALA A 55 4.99 9.58 11.08
C ALA A 55 4.27 8.27 10.70
N VAL A 56 2.95 8.32 10.47
CA VAL A 56 2.15 7.17 10.03
C VAL A 56 2.64 6.65 8.68
N ALA A 57 2.83 7.53 7.69
CA ALA A 57 3.32 7.14 6.36
C ALA A 57 4.72 6.50 6.41
N ARG A 58 5.62 7.04 7.24
CA ARG A 58 6.96 6.51 7.43
C ARG A 58 6.93 5.10 8.06
N VAL A 59 6.20 4.94 9.16
CA VAL A 59 6.08 3.64 9.85
C VAL A 59 5.41 2.61 8.95
N TYR A 60 4.35 2.99 8.25
CA TYR A 60 3.66 2.10 7.32
C TYR A 60 4.54 1.65 6.16
N GLY A 61 5.18 2.59 5.46
CA GLY A 61 6.05 2.28 4.33
C GLY A 61 7.24 1.39 4.74
N ARG A 62 7.86 1.67 5.89
CA ARG A 62 8.93 0.83 6.45
C ARG A 62 8.41 -0.58 6.77
N GLY A 63 7.25 -0.67 7.43
CA GLY A 63 6.62 -1.95 7.77
C GLY A 63 6.25 -2.80 6.54
N LEU A 64 5.86 -2.18 5.41
CA LEU A 64 5.63 -2.90 4.15
C LEU A 64 6.92 -3.53 3.60
N LEU A 65 8.02 -2.79 3.64
CA LEU A 65 9.33 -3.30 3.21
C LEU A 65 9.77 -4.46 4.12
N ASP A 66 9.67 -4.27 5.44
CA ASP A 66 10.01 -5.30 6.42
C ASP A 66 9.14 -6.56 6.27
N ALA A 67 7.86 -6.41 5.94
CA ALA A 67 6.96 -7.55 5.74
C ALA A 67 7.29 -8.33 4.45
N ASN A 68 7.69 -7.64 3.38
CA ASN A 68 8.20 -8.28 2.18
C ASN A 68 9.48 -9.07 2.48
N ASP A 69 10.43 -8.46 3.20
CA ASP A 69 11.68 -9.13 3.60
C ASP A 69 11.42 -10.34 4.51
N ALA A 70 10.44 -10.25 5.42
CA ALA A 70 10.03 -11.36 6.27
C ALA A 70 9.40 -12.52 5.48
N PHE A 71 8.56 -12.22 4.49
CA PHE A 71 8.01 -13.26 3.61
C PHE A 71 9.11 -14.01 2.84
N LEU A 72 10.12 -13.30 2.33
CA LEU A 72 11.26 -13.92 1.64
C LEU A 72 12.09 -14.83 2.57
N GLN A 73 12.01 -14.59 3.89
CA GLN A 73 12.64 -15.41 4.94
C GLN A 73 11.69 -16.48 5.52
N GLY A 74 10.51 -16.67 4.93
CA GLY A 74 9.54 -17.68 5.35
C GLY A 74 8.69 -17.30 6.58
N GLY A 75 8.68 -16.04 6.99
CA GLY A 75 7.78 -15.54 8.04
C GLY A 75 8.07 -16.04 9.45
N SER A 76 9.34 -16.34 9.77
CA SER A 76 9.72 -16.72 11.14
C SER A 76 9.39 -15.61 12.15
N THR A 77 9.26 -15.98 13.42
CA THR A 77 9.01 -15.03 14.51
C THR A 77 10.06 -13.91 14.53
N GLU A 78 11.33 -14.24 14.30
CA GLU A 78 12.45 -13.30 14.28
C GLU A 78 12.35 -12.34 13.08
N SER A 79 12.11 -12.87 11.87
CA SER A 79 11.97 -12.07 10.66
C SER A 79 10.80 -11.08 10.73
N LEU A 80 9.73 -11.43 11.46
CA LEU A 80 8.56 -10.59 11.67
C LEU A 80 8.67 -9.59 12.82
N ALA A 81 9.77 -9.61 13.59
CA ALA A 81 9.95 -8.67 14.71
C ALA A 81 9.83 -7.19 14.29
N PRO A 82 10.44 -6.73 13.17
CA PRO A 82 10.29 -5.35 12.71
C PRO A 82 8.84 -5.01 12.32
N VAL A 83 8.12 -5.93 11.68
CA VAL A 83 6.71 -5.74 11.30
C VAL A 83 5.82 -5.58 12.54
N ARG A 84 6.04 -6.40 13.58
CA ARG A 84 5.32 -6.27 14.86
C ARG A 84 5.62 -4.94 15.56
N ALA A 85 6.87 -4.46 15.49
CA ALA A 85 7.23 -3.15 16.02
C ALA A 85 6.52 -2.01 15.27
N ALA A 86 6.43 -2.10 13.94
CA ALA A 86 5.67 -1.14 13.12
C ALA A 86 4.17 -1.15 13.45
N ILE A 87 3.56 -2.33 13.64
CA ILE A 87 2.16 -2.48 14.08
C ILE A 87 1.95 -1.78 15.44
N ALA A 88 2.83 -2.02 16.42
CA ALA A 88 2.73 -1.40 17.74
C ALA A 88 2.90 0.13 17.69
N ALA A 89 3.81 0.62 16.83
CA ALA A 89 3.98 2.06 16.61
C ALA A 89 2.74 2.71 15.97
N LEU A 90 2.08 2.03 15.02
CA LEU A 90 0.82 2.49 14.43
C LEU A 90 -0.33 2.47 15.43
N ASP A 91 -0.42 1.45 16.29
CA ASP A 91 -1.37 1.40 17.41
C ASP A 91 -1.20 2.62 18.33
N ALA A 92 0.05 2.95 18.67
CA ALA A 92 0.36 4.13 19.50
C ALA A 92 0.01 5.45 18.81
N LEU A 93 0.29 5.58 17.50
CA LEU A 93 -0.05 6.77 16.71
C LEU A 93 -1.57 6.95 16.54
N ALA A 94 -2.32 5.85 16.34
CA ALA A 94 -3.77 5.89 16.24
C ALA A 94 -4.41 6.40 17.54
N ALA A 95 -3.84 6.02 18.69
CA ALA A 95 -4.39 6.32 20.02
C ALA A 95 -5.87 5.93 20.14
N GLY A 96 -6.25 4.81 19.51
CA GLY A 96 -7.63 4.29 19.46
C GLY A 96 -8.58 5.05 18.54
N ARG A 97 -8.11 6.01 17.74
CA ARG A 97 -8.94 6.78 16.80
C ARG A 97 -8.91 6.16 15.39
N PRO A 98 -10.08 5.89 14.78
CA PRO A 98 -10.14 5.40 13.40
C PRO A 98 -9.49 6.40 12.45
N GLY A 99 -8.61 5.90 11.58
CA GLY A 99 -7.85 6.76 10.68
C GLY A 99 -6.84 6.00 9.80
N PRO A 100 -5.97 6.72 9.09
CA PRO A 100 -4.91 6.13 8.27
C PRO A 100 -4.00 5.17 9.03
N ALA A 101 -3.72 5.44 10.31
CA ALA A 101 -2.91 4.57 11.16
C ALA A 101 -3.56 3.20 11.41
N ASP A 102 -4.88 3.16 11.62
CA ASP A 102 -5.62 1.92 11.79
C ASP A 102 -5.68 1.09 10.51
N ILE A 103 -5.89 1.74 9.36
CA ILE A 103 -5.86 1.06 8.06
C ILE A 103 -4.47 0.46 7.83
N ALA A 104 -3.42 1.28 7.97
CA ALA A 104 -2.03 0.85 7.82
C ALA A 104 -1.70 -0.35 8.72
N ARG A 105 -2.16 -0.31 9.97
CA ARG A 105 -1.96 -1.39 10.94
C ARG A 105 -2.63 -2.69 10.51
N LEU A 106 -3.87 -2.64 10.04
CA LEU A 106 -4.57 -3.82 9.52
C LEU A 106 -3.87 -4.39 8.29
N VAL A 107 -3.38 -3.53 7.39
CA VAL A 107 -2.59 -3.96 6.24
C VAL A 107 -1.28 -4.65 6.66
N LEU A 108 -0.55 -4.13 7.65
CA LEU A 108 0.66 -4.78 8.14
C LEU A 108 0.37 -6.12 8.86
N ARG A 109 -0.77 -6.24 9.54
CA ARG A 109 -1.22 -7.54 10.09
C ARG A 109 -1.53 -8.55 8.99
N ALA A 110 -2.19 -8.11 7.92
CA ALA A 110 -2.38 -8.96 6.73
C ALA A 110 -1.05 -9.38 6.11
N ALA A 111 -0.10 -8.45 5.94
CA ALA A 111 1.20 -8.75 5.36
C ALA A 111 2.02 -9.72 6.24
N ALA A 112 1.95 -9.60 7.57
CA ALA A 112 2.54 -10.57 8.50
C ALA A 112 1.91 -11.97 8.38
N ALA A 113 0.58 -12.05 8.32
CA ALA A 113 -0.14 -13.32 8.08
C ALA A 113 0.23 -13.92 6.72
N ALA A 114 0.39 -13.09 5.68
CA ALA A 114 0.89 -13.53 4.38
C ALA A 114 2.32 -14.10 4.47
N ALA A 115 3.21 -13.46 5.24
CA ALA A 115 4.56 -13.97 5.49
C ALA A 115 4.54 -15.40 6.08
N GLN A 116 3.55 -15.69 6.91
CA GLN A 116 3.36 -16.99 7.57
C GLN A 116 2.47 -17.97 6.78
N SER A 117 2.03 -17.59 5.57
CA SER A 117 1.06 -18.35 4.77
C SER A 117 -0.29 -18.60 5.47
N GLU A 118 -0.66 -17.75 6.43
CA GLU A 118 -1.92 -17.74 7.18
C GLU A 118 -3.02 -17.05 6.35
N ARG A 119 -3.58 -17.80 5.40
CA ARG A 119 -4.44 -17.25 4.33
C ARG A 119 -5.75 -16.67 4.86
N ASP A 120 -6.36 -17.30 5.86
CA ASP A 120 -7.67 -16.90 6.36
C ASP A 120 -7.55 -15.68 7.29
N GLU A 121 -6.52 -15.63 8.13
CA GLU A 121 -6.16 -14.45 8.91
C GLU A 121 -5.82 -13.27 8.00
N MET A 122 -5.00 -13.49 6.97
CA MET A 122 -4.66 -12.46 5.99
C MET A 122 -5.94 -11.88 5.35
N ARG A 123 -6.86 -12.73 4.89
CA ARG A 123 -8.13 -12.30 4.28
C ARG A 123 -8.94 -11.44 5.24
N LEU A 124 -9.11 -11.88 6.49
CA LEU A 124 -9.87 -11.14 7.50
C LEU A 124 -9.33 -9.71 7.71
N TYR A 125 -8.00 -9.59 7.81
CA TYR A 125 -7.36 -8.27 7.98
C TYR A 125 -7.47 -7.41 6.72
N LEU A 126 -7.32 -7.98 5.53
CA LEU A 126 -7.47 -7.25 4.27
C LEU A 126 -8.88 -6.74 4.06
N ASP A 127 -9.89 -7.58 4.27
CA ASP A 127 -11.30 -7.19 4.12
C ASP A 127 -11.63 -6.02 5.05
N SER A 128 -11.15 -6.09 6.30
CA SER A 128 -11.30 -5.01 7.29
C SER A 128 -10.58 -3.73 6.86
N ALA A 129 -9.34 -3.84 6.36
CA ALA A 129 -8.55 -2.69 5.92
C ALA A 129 -9.18 -1.99 4.71
N VAL A 130 -9.60 -2.75 3.69
CA VAL A 130 -10.23 -2.24 2.48
C VAL A 130 -11.59 -1.61 2.78
N GLN A 131 -12.38 -2.23 3.66
CA GLN A 131 -13.66 -1.66 4.10
C GLN A 131 -13.44 -0.33 4.82
N LEU A 132 -12.51 -0.28 5.78
CA LEU A 132 -12.21 0.94 6.53
C LEU A 132 -11.69 2.05 5.62
N GLU A 133 -10.77 1.74 4.70
CA GLU A 133 -10.27 2.70 3.71
C GLU A 133 -11.40 3.27 2.84
N SER A 134 -12.33 2.42 2.40
CA SER A 134 -13.46 2.86 1.57
C SER A 134 -14.42 3.77 2.34
N LEU A 135 -14.66 3.47 3.62
CA LEU A 135 -15.46 4.33 4.49
C LEU A 135 -14.79 5.70 4.70
N GLN A 136 -13.46 5.72 4.89
CA GLN A 136 -12.72 6.98 5.03
C GLN A 136 -12.79 7.82 3.74
N GLN A 137 -12.56 7.19 2.59
CA GLN A 137 -12.64 7.87 1.29
C GLN A 137 -14.05 8.42 1.01
N ALA A 138 -15.10 7.65 1.33
CA ALA A 138 -16.49 8.11 1.21
C ALA A 138 -16.81 9.30 2.12
N ALA A 139 -16.11 9.42 3.26
CA ALA A 139 -16.20 10.56 4.17
C ALA A 139 -15.29 11.74 3.77
N GLY A 140 -14.63 11.69 2.61
CA GLY A 140 -13.67 12.71 2.16
C GLY A 140 -12.36 12.72 2.95
N GLN A 141 -12.08 11.65 3.70
CA GLN A 141 -10.84 11.49 4.46
C GLN A 141 -9.82 10.69 3.65
N SER A 142 -8.54 10.80 4.03
CA SER A 142 -7.47 10.02 3.40
C SER A 142 -7.54 8.54 3.77
N GLY A 143 -7.20 7.66 2.82
CA GLY A 143 -7.03 6.22 3.03
C GLY A 143 -5.69 5.84 3.67
N ALA A 144 -5.18 4.65 3.35
CA ALA A 144 -3.83 4.24 3.73
C ALA A 144 -2.79 5.19 3.11
N PRO A 145 -1.72 5.55 3.83
CA PRO A 145 -0.69 6.41 3.28
C PRO A 145 0.19 5.65 2.27
N LEU A 146 0.76 6.34 1.27
CA LEU A 146 1.69 5.80 0.26
C LEU A 146 1.11 4.77 -0.72
N VAL A 147 0.59 3.65 -0.24
CA VAL A 147 -0.03 2.57 -1.05
C VAL A 147 -1.37 2.22 -0.43
N SER A 148 -2.41 2.11 -1.26
CA SER A 148 -3.76 1.80 -0.76
C SER A 148 -3.87 0.38 -0.21
N ALA A 149 -4.82 0.14 0.71
CA ALA A 149 -5.10 -1.20 1.20
C ALA A 149 -5.59 -2.11 0.07
N ALA A 150 -6.35 -1.55 -0.89
CA ALA A 150 -6.86 -2.29 -2.04
C ALA A 150 -5.73 -2.76 -3.01
N GLU A 151 -4.71 -1.93 -3.24
CA GLU A 151 -3.53 -2.34 -4.02
C GLU A 151 -2.75 -3.45 -3.30
N ILE A 152 -2.51 -3.30 -2.00
CA ILE A 152 -1.79 -4.31 -1.20
C ILE A 152 -2.55 -5.64 -1.16
N ALA A 153 -3.88 -5.63 -1.15
CA ALA A 153 -4.66 -6.87 -1.18
C ALA A 153 -4.32 -7.73 -2.41
N GLY A 154 -4.21 -7.12 -3.58
CA GLY A 154 -3.80 -7.81 -4.81
C GLY A 154 -2.35 -8.31 -4.74
N ASP A 155 -1.44 -7.50 -4.20
CA ASP A 155 -0.02 -7.85 -4.03
C ASP A 155 0.16 -9.07 -3.12
N LEU A 156 -0.55 -9.12 -1.98
CA LEU A 156 -0.45 -10.23 -1.02
C LEU A 156 -1.04 -11.54 -1.57
N TRP A 157 -2.16 -11.50 -2.30
CA TRP A 157 -2.67 -12.71 -2.96
C TRP A 157 -1.73 -13.22 -4.05
N LEU A 158 -1.10 -12.31 -4.81
CA LEU A 158 -0.11 -12.65 -5.83
C LEU A 158 1.13 -13.33 -5.20
N GLN A 159 1.61 -12.79 -4.09
CA GLN A 159 2.70 -13.31 -3.27
C GLN A 159 2.42 -14.74 -2.78
N LEU A 160 1.20 -15.02 -2.31
CA LEU A 160 0.76 -16.37 -1.89
C LEU A 160 0.37 -17.33 -3.03
N HIS A 161 0.70 -16.95 -4.27
CA HIS A 161 0.40 -17.70 -5.49
C HIS A 161 -1.08 -18.01 -5.71
N ARG A 162 -1.96 -17.13 -5.22
CA ARG A 162 -3.41 -17.20 -5.39
C ARG A 162 -3.84 -16.28 -6.51
N TYR A 163 -3.48 -16.67 -7.73
CA TYR A 163 -3.57 -15.78 -8.88
C TYR A 163 -5.00 -15.37 -9.24
N ASP A 164 -6.00 -16.24 -9.03
CA ASP A 164 -7.41 -15.88 -9.18
C ASP A 164 -7.88 -14.86 -8.15
N ASP A 165 -7.50 -15.05 -6.87
CA ASP A 165 -7.80 -14.09 -5.80
C ASP A 165 -7.12 -12.75 -6.06
N ALA A 166 -5.85 -12.77 -6.49
CA ALA A 166 -5.11 -11.57 -6.86
C ALA A 166 -5.79 -10.83 -8.03
N ARG A 167 -6.18 -11.55 -9.09
CA ARG A 167 -6.90 -10.97 -10.23
C ARG A 167 -8.20 -10.30 -9.80
N ARG A 168 -8.99 -10.95 -8.93
CA ARG A 168 -10.23 -10.35 -8.39
C ARG A 168 -9.94 -9.11 -7.56
N ALA A 169 -8.97 -9.18 -6.64
CA ALA A 169 -8.58 -8.05 -5.81
C ALA A 169 -8.11 -6.85 -6.65
N TYR A 170 -7.30 -7.06 -7.69
CA TYR A 170 -6.88 -5.98 -8.59
C TYR A 170 -8.04 -5.40 -9.40
N ALA A 171 -8.99 -6.23 -9.85
CA ALA A 171 -10.17 -5.75 -10.57
C ALA A 171 -11.06 -4.88 -9.65
N ASP A 172 -11.29 -5.33 -8.42
CA ASP A 172 -12.06 -4.59 -7.42
C ASP A 172 -11.37 -3.27 -7.03
N ALA A 173 -10.05 -3.29 -6.86
CA ALA A 173 -9.26 -2.09 -6.60
C ALA A 173 -9.31 -1.10 -7.78
N ALA A 174 -9.23 -1.59 -9.02
CA ALA A 174 -9.33 -0.76 -10.22
C ALA A 174 -10.72 -0.10 -10.36
N GLY A 175 -11.79 -0.78 -9.92
CA GLY A 175 -13.13 -0.19 -9.87
C GLY A 175 -13.25 0.99 -8.90
N ARG A 176 -12.39 1.05 -7.86
CA ARG A 176 -12.41 2.11 -6.83
C ARG A 176 -11.43 3.24 -7.13
N LEU A 177 -10.22 2.87 -7.55
CA LEU A 177 -9.07 3.78 -7.66
C LEU A 177 -8.77 4.18 -9.11
N GLY A 178 -9.42 3.54 -10.09
CA GLY A 178 -9.04 3.63 -11.49
C GLY A 178 -7.78 2.80 -11.81
N SER A 179 -7.10 3.13 -12.91
CA SER A 179 -5.90 2.40 -13.35
C SER A 179 -4.62 3.07 -12.83
N THR A 180 -4.17 2.68 -11.64
CA THR A 180 -2.83 3.07 -11.14
C THR A 180 -1.74 2.23 -11.80
N LEU A 181 -0.49 2.71 -11.77
CA LEU A 181 0.66 1.94 -12.28
C LEU A 181 0.80 0.58 -11.57
N ARG A 182 0.63 0.58 -10.23
CA ARG A 182 0.68 -0.65 -9.42
C ARG A 182 -0.41 -1.64 -9.82
N LEU A 183 -1.65 -1.18 -9.97
CA LEU A 183 -2.77 -2.05 -10.38
C LEU A 183 -2.56 -2.63 -11.78
N LEU A 184 -2.04 -1.85 -12.73
CA LEU A 184 -1.75 -2.33 -14.08
C LEU A 184 -0.63 -3.39 -14.07
N SER A 185 0.45 -3.17 -13.31
CA SER A 185 1.53 -4.13 -13.13
C SER A 185 1.06 -5.43 -12.47
N GLY A 186 0.33 -5.32 -11.36
CA GLY A 186 -0.23 -6.45 -10.62
C GLY A 186 -1.21 -7.27 -11.45
N THR A 187 -2.12 -6.61 -12.18
CA THR A 187 -3.04 -7.26 -13.12
C THR A 187 -2.30 -8.04 -14.20
N ALA A 188 -1.25 -7.45 -14.78
CA ALA A 188 -0.45 -8.11 -15.81
C ALA A 188 0.27 -9.35 -15.27
N ARG A 189 0.87 -9.25 -14.07
CA ARG A 189 1.55 -10.36 -13.39
C ARG A 189 0.58 -11.50 -13.05
N ALA A 190 -0.60 -11.18 -12.51
CA ALA A 190 -1.64 -12.17 -12.21
C ALA A 190 -2.14 -12.87 -13.48
N ALA A 191 -2.45 -12.12 -14.53
CA ALA A 191 -2.87 -12.67 -15.82
C ALA A 191 -1.81 -13.59 -16.44
N ARG A 192 -0.52 -13.18 -16.40
CA ARG A 192 0.59 -14.01 -16.86
C ARG A 192 0.65 -15.35 -16.11
N ARG A 193 0.47 -15.33 -14.80
CA ARG A 193 0.49 -16.55 -13.97
C ARG A 193 -0.72 -17.47 -14.22
N LEU A 194 -1.84 -16.90 -14.68
CA LEU A 194 -3.02 -17.63 -15.13
C LEU A 194 -2.95 -18.06 -16.61
N MET A 195 -1.81 -17.85 -17.28
CA MET A 195 -1.60 -18.14 -18.71
C MET A 195 -2.56 -17.36 -19.64
N ASP A 196 -3.11 -16.23 -19.18
CA ASP A 196 -3.92 -15.32 -20.00
C ASP A 196 -3.00 -14.28 -20.65
N ALA A 197 -2.35 -14.70 -21.74
CA ALA A 197 -1.40 -13.86 -22.48
C ALA A 197 -2.05 -12.58 -23.02
N THR A 198 -3.30 -12.64 -23.46
CA THR A 198 -4.02 -11.49 -24.01
C THR A 198 -4.21 -10.41 -22.94
N ALA A 199 -4.71 -10.79 -21.75
CA ALA A 199 -4.88 -9.86 -20.65
C ALA A 199 -3.54 -9.32 -20.13
N ALA A 200 -2.52 -10.17 -20.01
CA ALA A 200 -1.18 -9.77 -19.59
C ALA A 200 -0.58 -8.73 -20.55
N CYS A 201 -0.61 -9.00 -21.87
CA CYS A 201 -0.15 -8.08 -22.90
C CYS A 201 -0.91 -6.74 -22.86
N GLY A 202 -2.24 -6.78 -22.73
CA GLY A 202 -3.06 -5.57 -22.64
C GLY A 202 -2.76 -4.72 -21.40
N ALA A 203 -2.54 -5.36 -20.24
CA ALA A 203 -2.20 -4.67 -19.01
C ALA A 203 -0.78 -4.07 -19.04
N TYR A 204 0.24 -4.82 -19.51
CA TYR A 204 1.60 -4.27 -19.65
C TYR A 204 1.69 -3.13 -20.67
N ARG A 205 0.97 -3.19 -21.79
CA ARG A 205 0.94 -2.07 -22.76
C ARG A 205 0.36 -0.80 -22.13
N ARG A 206 -0.77 -0.92 -21.42
CA ARG A 206 -1.36 0.21 -20.68
C ARG A 206 -0.44 0.74 -19.59
N LEU A 207 0.30 -0.14 -18.90
CA LEU A 207 1.32 0.26 -17.94
C LEU A 207 2.43 1.10 -18.60
N LEU A 208 2.97 0.64 -19.73
CA LEU A 208 4.02 1.35 -20.46
C LEU A 208 3.53 2.69 -21.03
N GLU A 209 2.29 2.74 -21.52
CA GLU A 209 1.65 3.97 -21.97
C GLU A 209 1.51 4.98 -20.81
N ALA A 210 0.97 4.54 -19.67
CA ALA A 210 0.85 5.36 -18.47
C ALA A 210 2.21 5.79 -17.90
N TRP A 211 3.24 4.96 -18.07
CA TRP A 211 4.63 5.29 -17.70
C TRP A 211 5.24 6.34 -18.62
N GLY A 212 4.87 6.37 -19.89
CA GLY A 212 5.34 7.37 -20.86
C GLY A 212 6.87 7.39 -21.01
N ALA A 213 7.42 8.59 -21.21
CA ALA A 213 8.84 8.82 -21.51
C ALA A 213 9.71 9.15 -20.27
N ARG A 214 9.32 8.68 -19.08
CA ARG A 214 10.11 8.88 -17.85
C ARG A 214 11.48 8.18 -17.97
N ALA A 215 12.53 8.83 -17.47
CA ALA A 215 13.90 8.35 -17.61
C ALA A 215 14.19 7.16 -16.67
N GLU A 216 13.61 7.17 -15.47
CA GLU A 216 13.72 6.06 -14.53
C GLU A 216 13.05 4.81 -15.11
N VAL A 217 13.65 3.65 -14.84
CA VAL A 217 13.11 2.36 -15.27
C VAL A 217 13.10 1.43 -14.05
N PRO A 218 12.06 1.49 -13.21
CA PRO A 218 11.91 0.52 -12.13
C PRO A 218 11.70 -0.88 -12.70
N GLU A 219 11.88 -1.90 -11.86
CA GLU A 219 11.84 -3.31 -12.26
C GLU A 219 10.54 -3.67 -12.98
N GLU A 220 9.41 -3.16 -12.51
CA GLU A 220 8.08 -3.37 -13.10
C GLU A 220 8.00 -2.88 -14.55
N ILE A 221 8.66 -1.76 -14.86
CA ILE A 221 8.68 -1.18 -16.20
C ILE A 221 9.66 -1.94 -17.10
N ALA A 222 10.80 -2.38 -16.56
CA ALA A 222 11.71 -3.26 -17.29
C ALA A 222 11.04 -4.60 -17.66
N GLU A 223 10.35 -5.22 -16.70
CA GLU A 223 9.56 -6.43 -16.89
C GLU A 223 8.48 -6.23 -17.97
N ALA A 224 7.72 -5.13 -17.88
CA ALA A 224 6.68 -4.81 -18.84
C ALA A 224 7.21 -4.66 -20.26
N ARG A 225 8.37 -4.00 -20.45
CA ARG A 225 9.02 -3.86 -21.76
C ARG A 225 9.41 -5.22 -22.35
N VAL A 226 10.04 -6.08 -21.54
CA VAL A 226 10.45 -7.42 -21.97
C VAL A 226 9.23 -8.26 -22.36
N TYR A 227 8.18 -8.27 -21.54
CA TYR A 227 6.98 -9.06 -21.84
C TYR A 227 6.24 -8.53 -23.07
N ALA A 228 6.05 -7.20 -23.15
CA ALA A 228 5.33 -6.57 -24.25
C ALA A 228 6.02 -6.73 -25.62
N ALA A 229 7.35 -6.87 -25.65
CA ALA A 229 8.10 -7.14 -26.88
C ALA A 229 7.76 -8.50 -27.51
N GLY A 230 7.38 -9.49 -26.69
CA GLY A 230 6.93 -10.81 -27.15
C GLY A 230 5.44 -10.88 -27.50
N CYS A 231 4.68 -9.83 -27.22
CA CYS A 231 3.25 -9.79 -27.52
C CYS A 231 3.03 -9.53 -29.00
N SER A 232 2.37 -10.45 -29.70
CA SER A 232 1.90 -10.21 -31.07
C SER A 232 1.06 -8.93 -31.14
N SER A 233 1.24 -8.18 -32.23
CA SER A 233 0.42 -7.00 -32.48
C SER A 233 -1.04 -7.45 -32.55
N PRO A 234 -1.98 -6.77 -31.87
CA PRO A 234 -3.39 -7.08 -32.04
C PRO A 234 -3.73 -6.92 -33.52
N SER A 235 -4.23 -7.98 -34.14
CA SER A 235 -4.79 -7.92 -35.50
C SER A 235 -5.90 -6.85 -35.47
N ARG A 236 -5.64 -5.73 -36.15
CA ARG A 236 -6.58 -4.61 -36.24
C ARG A 236 -7.82 -5.00 -37.03
#